data_AF-A0A165IK78-F1
#
_entry.id   AF-A0A165IK78-F1
#
_cell.length_a   1.000
_cell.length_b   1.000
_cell.length_c   1.000
_cell.angle_alpha   90.00
_cell.angle_beta   90.00
_cell.angle_gamma   90.00
#
_symmetry.space_group_name_H-M   'P 1'
#
loop_
_entity.id
_entity.type
_entity.pdbx_description
1 polymer ?
#
loop_
_entity_poly.entity_id
_entity_poly.type
_entity_poly.pdbx_seq_one_letter_code
_entity_poly.pdbx_strand_id
1 'polypeptide(L)' 'SFKRRTPAGTKPPSSSPSVTFSTGIPSLDDVLGAGGMPSGTVLVALTPDRHSSYGDLLQKYNIAQGLHSGHGVCVFGD' A
#
# COMPACT_ATOMS: atom_id res chain seq x y z
N SER A 1 -9.08 -22.87 19.05
CA SER A 1 -8.62 -21.47 18.85
C SER A 1 -8.42 -21.24 17.36
N PHE A 2 -9.24 -20.39 16.73
CA PHE A 2 -9.20 -20.14 15.29
C PHE A 2 -8.16 -19.04 15.00
N LYS A 3 -6.92 -19.43 14.67
CA LYS A 3 -5.86 -18.47 14.33
C LYS A 3 -6.13 -17.97 12.90
N ARG A 4 -6.70 -16.77 12.77
CA ARG A 4 -6.83 -16.10 11.45
C ARG A 4 -5.43 -15.97 10.84
N ARG A 5 -5.18 -16.67 9.72
CA ARG A 5 -4.00 -16.43 8.90
C ARG A 5 -4.24 -15.13 8.13
N THR A 6 -3.38 -14.16 8.33
CA THR A 6 -3.31 -12.99 7.46
C THR A 6 -2.60 -13.37 6.16
N PRO A 7 -3.04 -12.88 5.00
CA PRO A 7 -2.30 -13.05 3.74
C PRO A 7 -0.85 -12.54 3.87
N ALA A 8 0.06 -13.10 3.08
CA ALA A 8 1.44 -12.63 3.03
C ALA A 8 1.51 -11.13 2.69
N GLY A 9 2.46 -10.40 3.28
CA GLY A 9 2.60 -8.96 3.08
C GLY A 9 1.50 -8.09 3.73
N THR A 10 0.61 -8.68 4.52
CA THR A 10 -0.42 -7.92 5.28
C THR A 10 -0.17 -7.98 6.78
N LYS A 11 -0.51 -6.90 7.46
CA LYS A 11 -0.46 -6.75 8.92
C LYS A 11 -1.86 -6.92 9.50
N PRO A 12 -1.99 -7.54 10.69
CA PRO A 12 -3.27 -7.64 11.36
C PRO A 12 -3.80 -6.24 11.72
N PRO A 13 -5.13 -6.08 11.80
CA PRO A 13 -5.76 -4.82 12.19
C PRO A 13 -5.26 -4.37 13.57
N SER A 14 -4.44 -3.32 13.65
CA SER A 14 -4.02 -2.71 14.91
C SER A 14 -5.00 -1.62 15.37
N SER A 15 -5.46 -0.79 14.42
CA SER A 15 -6.38 0.33 14.66
C SER A 15 -7.52 0.44 13.64
N SER A 16 -7.52 -0.37 12.58
CA SER A 16 -8.54 -0.40 11.53
C SER A 16 -9.31 -1.73 11.55
N PRO A 17 -10.57 -1.81 11.12
CA PRO A 17 -11.30 -3.09 11.06
C PRO A 17 -10.80 -4.04 9.95
N SER A 18 -9.94 -3.54 9.06
CA SER A 18 -9.42 -4.24 7.88
C SER A 18 -7.94 -4.58 8.03
N VAL A 19 -7.48 -5.62 7.33
CA VAL A 19 -6.04 -5.90 7.20
C VAL A 19 -5.36 -4.80 6.39
N THR A 20 -4.14 -4.45 6.79
CA THR A 20 -3.36 -3.34 6.21
C THR A 20 -2.15 -3.89 5.44
N PHE A 21 -1.77 -3.25 4.33
CA PHE A 21 -0.57 -3.58 3.57
C PHE A 21 0.33 -2.34 3.41
N SER A 22 1.63 -2.56 3.25
CA SER A 22 2.60 -1.46 3.06
C SER A 22 2.52 -0.89 1.65
N THR A 23 2.74 0.41 1.50
CA THR A 23 2.91 1.08 0.19
C THR A 23 4.30 0.89 -0.41
N GLY A 24 5.25 0.30 0.35
CA GLY A 24 6.66 0.21 -0.02
C GLY A 24 7.47 1.46 0.35
N ILE A 25 6.82 2.51 0.86
CA ILE A 25 7.46 3.74 1.33
C ILE A 25 7.16 3.91 2.83
N PRO A 26 8.13 3.64 3.73
CA PRO A 26 7.90 3.67 5.17
C PRO A 26 7.36 5.00 5.69
N SER A 27 7.90 6.13 5.19
CA SER A 27 7.44 7.46 5.59
C SER A 27 6.00 7.75 5.17
N LEU A 28 5.53 7.14 4.08
CA LEU A 28 4.14 7.28 3.65
C LEU A 28 3.22 6.36 4.47
N ASP A 29 3.66 5.14 4.79
CA ASP A 29 2.93 4.22 5.67
C ASP A 29 2.68 4.84 7.06
N ASP A 30 3.64 5.61 7.57
CA ASP A 30 3.49 6.33 8.83
C ASP A 30 2.45 7.46 8.73
N VAL A 31 2.43 8.20 7.60
CA VAL A 31 1.44 9.26 7.34
C VAL A 31 0.03 8.70 7.16
N LEU A 32 -0.11 7.57 6.45
CA LEU A 32 -1.39 6.87 6.28
C LEU A 32 -1.88 6.24 7.58
N GLY A 33 -0.98 6.05 8.54
CA GLY A 33 -1.27 5.45 9.83
C GLY A 33 -1.47 3.94 9.74
N ALA A 34 -1.63 3.29 10.90
CA ALA A 34 -1.87 1.85 11.01
C ALA A 34 -0.81 0.94 10.33
N GLY A 35 0.34 1.51 9.93
CA GLY A 35 1.42 0.80 9.23
C GLY A 35 1.16 0.55 7.74
N GLY A 36 0.31 1.35 7.09
CA GLY A 36 0.11 1.36 5.64
C GLY A 36 -1.35 1.58 5.19
N MET A 37 -1.67 1.07 4.00
CA MET A 37 -2.98 1.11 3.35
C MET A 37 -3.92 0.02 3.85
N PRO A 38 -5.14 0.34 4.32
CA PRO A 38 -6.17 -0.66 4.58
C PRO A 38 -6.61 -1.38 3.30
N SER A 39 -6.95 -2.65 3.40
CA SER A 39 -7.56 -3.39 2.29
C SER A 39 -8.91 -2.80 1.89
N GLY A 40 -9.12 -2.68 0.57
CA GLY A 40 -10.35 -2.12 -0.01
C GLY A 40 -10.37 -0.60 -0.17
N THR A 41 -9.27 0.10 0.13
CA THR A 41 -9.16 1.57 -0.07
C THR A 41 -8.39 1.91 -1.33
N VAL A 42 -8.62 3.12 -1.84
CA VAL A 42 -7.91 3.69 -3.00
C VAL A 42 -7.11 4.90 -2.53
N LEU A 43 -5.81 4.93 -2.85
CA LEU A 43 -4.95 6.09 -2.64
C LEU A 43 -4.90 6.90 -3.93
N VAL A 44 -5.29 8.17 -3.86
CA VAL A 44 -5.23 9.10 -5.01
C VAL A 44 -4.18 10.15 -4.70
N ALA A 45 -3.13 10.21 -5.52
CA ALA A 45 -2.12 11.26 -5.45
C ALA A 45 -2.51 12.41 -6.39
N LEU A 46 -2.54 13.65 -5.86
CA LEU A 46 -2.78 14.85 -6.65
C LEU A 46 -1.47 15.28 -7.34
N THR A 47 -1.21 14.78 -8.54
CA THR A 47 -0.07 15.14 -9.40
C THR A 47 -0.55 15.85 -10.68
N PRO A 48 0.20 16.82 -11.24
CA PRO A 48 1.66 16.93 -11.21
C PRO A 48 2.15 17.87 -10.13
N ASP A 49 2.88 17.32 -9.16
CA ASP A 49 3.62 18.11 -8.20
C ASP A 49 4.66 18.95 -8.94
N ARG A 50 4.69 20.26 -8.68
CA ARG A 50 5.52 21.26 -9.38
C ARG A 50 7.02 20.98 -9.38
N HIS A 51 7.49 20.04 -8.55
CA HIS A 51 8.90 19.82 -8.27
C HIS A 51 9.34 18.35 -8.27
N SER A 52 8.47 17.37 -8.47
CA SER A 52 8.91 15.96 -8.42
C SER A 52 8.02 15.05 -9.25
N SER A 53 8.57 13.93 -9.68
CA SER A 53 7.85 12.80 -10.27
C SER A 53 7.36 11.87 -9.16
N TYR A 54 6.87 12.44 -8.04
CA TYR A 54 6.58 11.66 -6.83
C TYR A 54 5.48 10.64 -7.09
N GLY A 55 4.46 11.00 -7.89
CA GLY A 55 3.40 10.08 -8.29
C GLY A 55 3.92 8.83 -9.01
N ASP A 56 4.89 8.98 -9.93
CA ASP A 56 5.51 7.87 -10.66
C ASP A 56 6.34 6.98 -9.72
N LEU A 57 7.09 7.57 -8.79
CA LEU A 57 7.79 6.81 -7.75
C LEU A 57 6.80 6.05 -6.85
N LEU A 58 5.74 6.72 -6.40
CA LEU A 58 4.69 6.14 -5.57
C LEU A 58 4.10 4.89 -6.23
N GLN A 59 3.78 4.98 -7.53
CA GLN A 59 3.29 3.86 -8.32
C GLN A 59 4.31 2.72 -8.37
N LYS A 60 5.58 3.01 -8.69
CA LYS A 60 6.66 2.00 -8.77
C LYS A 60 6.87 1.27 -7.45
N TYR A 61 6.92 1.99 -6.33
CA TYR A 61 7.09 1.38 -5.01
C TYR A 61 5.90 0.51 -4.63
N ASN A 62 4.68 0.97 -4.89
CA ASN A 62 3.48 0.19 -4.58
C ASN A 62 3.40 -1.10 -5.41
N ILE A 63 3.74 -1.03 -6.71
CA ILE A 63 3.87 -2.21 -7.58
C ILE A 63 4.94 -3.18 -7.05
N ALA A 64 6.14 -2.68 -6.76
CA ALA A 64 7.24 -3.50 -6.28
C ALA A 64 6.90 -4.19 -4.95
N GLN A 65 6.24 -3.49 -4.03
CA GLN A 65 5.82 -4.03 -2.75
C GLN A 65 4.75 -5.12 -2.90
N GLY A 66 3.80 -4.94 -3.82
CA GLY A 66 2.81 -5.96 -4.17
C GLY A 66 3.46 -7.22 -4.75
N LEU A 67 4.38 -7.06 -5.70
CA LEU A 67 5.14 -8.17 -6.29
C LEU A 67 5.96 -8.92 -5.25
N HIS A 68 6.67 -8.20 -4.37
CA HIS A 68 7.45 -8.79 -3.28
C HIS A 68 6.56 -9.60 -2.32
N SER A 69 5.34 -9.13 -2.07
CA SER A 69 4.37 -9.77 -1.19
C SER A 69 3.62 -10.95 -1.84
N GLY A 70 3.84 -11.19 -3.14
CA GLY A 70 3.11 -12.20 -3.92
C GLY A 70 1.66 -11.81 -4.22
N HIS A 71 1.34 -10.51 -4.23
CA HIS A 71 0.01 -10.01 -4.60
C HIS A 71 -0.13 -9.92 -6.13
N GLY A 72 -1.36 -10.11 -6.61
CA GLY A 72 -1.68 -9.83 -8.01
C GLY A 72 -1.71 -8.32 -8.23
N VAL A 73 -0.84 -7.82 -9.11
CA VAL A 73 -0.76 -6.39 -9.46
C VAL A 73 -1.29 -6.20 -10.88
N CYS A 74 -2.22 -5.25 -11.03
CA CYS A 74 -2.72 -4.81 -12.33
C CYS A 74 -2.34 -3.35 -12.53
N VAL A 75 -1.67 -3.05 -13.65
CA VAL A 75 -1.24 -1.70 -14.00
C VAL A 75 -2.09 -1.24 -15.16
N PHE A 76 -2.76 -0.10 -14.98
CA PHE A 76 -3.49 0.58 -16.05
C PHE A 76 -2.65 1.78 -16.47
N GLY A 77 -2.32 1.82 -17.76
CA GLY A 77 -1.67 2.95 -18.42
C GLY A 77 -2.36 3.23 -19.75
N ASP A 78 -1.97 4.32 -20.41
CA ASP A 78 -2.26 4.53 -21.84
C ASP A 78 -1.30 3.68 -22.70
#